data_AF-A0A172Z3Z8-F1
#
_entry.id   AF-A0A172Z3Z8-F1
#
_cell.length_a   1.000
_cell.length_b   1.000
_cell.length_c   1.000
_cell.angle_alpha   90.00
_cell.angle_beta   90.00
_cell.angle_gamma   90.00
#
_symmetry.space_group_name_H-M   'P 1'
#
loop_
_entity.id
_entity.type
_entity.pdbx_description
1 polymer ?
#
loop_
_entity_poly.entity_id
_entity_poly.type
_entity_poly.pdbx_seq_one_letter_code
_entity_poly.pdbx_strand_id
1 'polypeptide(L)'
;MRIAQDFRSDEILRLEHLLEGFNYTAWVNTYGPFDLSRTLEEQLFHSIGNEVIIGGQSCVTASEARSEITEQLLHVGDGGYGPLDLTAKRLEILTLLEALFTYVQLDQASAITSFWLTKGHPAYPVFWDFSFDIQGHGKRWILMGSSSD
;
A
#
# COMPACT_ATOMS: atom_id res chain seq x y z
N MET A 1 -14.63 -0.21 -0.16
CA MET A 1 -14.37 0.71 0.97
C MET A 1 -14.89 2.09 0.58
N ARG A 2 -15.76 2.74 1.38
CA ARG A 2 -16.33 4.06 1.02
C ARG A 2 -15.53 5.14 1.76
N ILE A 3 -14.64 5.83 1.05
CA ILE A 3 -13.85 6.93 1.62
C ILE A 3 -14.78 8.15 1.72
N ALA A 4 -15.12 8.58 2.94
CA ALA A 4 -16.02 9.70 3.19
C ALA A 4 -15.35 11.07 2.94
N GLN A 5 -14.04 11.13 3.19
CA GLN A 5 -13.14 12.25 2.89
C GLN A 5 -11.77 11.66 2.55
N ASP A 6 -11.25 11.99 1.36
CA ASP A 6 -9.95 11.50 0.91
C ASP A 6 -8.86 12.48 1.37
N PHE A 7 -8.09 12.04 2.37
CA PHE A 7 -6.97 12.81 2.93
C PHE A 7 -5.61 12.32 2.40
N ARG A 8 -5.61 11.51 1.34
CA ARG A 8 -4.39 11.00 0.72
C ARG A 8 -3.63 12.14 0.05
N SER A 9 -2.31 12.03 0.05
CA SER A 9 -1.46 13.07 -0.53
C SER A 9 -1.58 13.10 -2.05
N ASP A 10 -1.24 14.24 -2.66
CA ASP A 10 -1.24 14.40 -4.12
C ASP A 10 -0.32 13.37 -4.79
N GLU A 11 0.76 12.94 -4.13
CA GLU A 11 1.66 11.91 -4.62
C GLU A 11 0.99 10.53 -4.72
N ILE A 12 0.16 10.16 -3.74
CA ILE A 12 -0.60 8.90 -3.77
C ILE A 12 -1.65 8.96 -4.90
N LEU A 13 -2.38 10.07 -4.99
CA LEU A 13 -3.37 10.25 -6.06
C LEU A 13 -2.72 10.21 -7.45
N ARG A 14 -1.54 10.83 -7.59
CA ARG A 14 -0.77 10.80 -8.82
C ARG A 14 -0.27 9.40 -9.14
N LEU A 15 0.21 8.66 -8.14
CA LEU A 15 0.67 7.28 -8.29
C LEU A 15 -0.46 6.38 -8.80
N GLU A 16 -1.65 6.45 -8.20
CA GLU A 16 -2.82 5.70 -8.66
C GLU A 16 -3.20 6.04 -10.10
N HIS A 17 -3.26 7.34 -10.44
CA HIS A 17 -3.59 7.78 -11.79
C HIS A 17 -2.57 7.29 -12.84
N LEU A 18 -1.28 7.24 -12.50
CA LEU A 18 -0.27 6.69 -13.41
C LEU A 18 -0.48 5.20 -13.69
N LEU A 19 -1.05 4.48 -12.72
CA LEU A 19 -1.30 3.04 -12.78
C LEU A 19 -2.65 2.67 -13.40
N GLU A 20 -3.48 3.65 -13.77
CA GLU A 20 -4.76 3.37 -14.43
C GLU A 20 -4.58 2.60 -15.74
N GLY A 21 -5.48 1.64 -15.96
CA GLY A 21 -5.49 0.79 -17.15
C GLY A 21 -6.89 0.39 -17.60
N PHE A 22 -6.95 -0.41 -18.67
CA PHE A 22 -8.22 -1.04 -19.06
C PHE A 22 -8.49 -2.21 -18.13
N ASN A 23 -9.68 -2.26 -17.51
CA ASN A 23 -10.07 -3.31 -16.56
C ASN A 23 -9.01 -3.47 -15.45
N TYR A 24 -8.51 -2.33 -14.99
CA TYR A 24 -7.38 -2.27 -14.09
C TYR A 24 -7.39 -0.96 -13.30
N THR A 25 -7.68 -1.09 -12.02
CA THR A 25 -7.61 -0.02 -11.03
C THR A 25 -6.59 -0.42 -9.96
N ALA A 26 -5.63 0.47 -9.69
CA ALA A 26 -4.73 0.34 -8.56
C ALA A 26 -5.20 1.26 -7.42
N TRP A 27 -5.07 0.77 -6.20
CA TRP A 27 -5.30 1.54 -4.99
C TRP A 27 -4.06 1.47 -4.11
N VAL A 28 -3.62 2.61 -3.59
CA VAL A 28 -2.52 2.75 -2.64
C VAL A 28 -2.98 3.67 -1.52
N ASN A 29 -2.65 3.30 -0.28
CA ASN A 29 -2.94 4.15 0.86
C ASN A 29 -1.90 4.00 1.97
N THR A 30 -1.71 5.11 2.68
CA THR A 30 -0.90 5.18 3.88
C THR A 30 -1.74 5.68 5.03
N TYR A 31 -1.63 5.02 6.17
CA TYR A 31 -2.24 5.47 7.42
C TYR A 31 -1.14 5.80 8.43
N GLY A 32 -1.35 6.86 9.21
CA GLY A 32 -0.41 7.32 10.23
C GLY A 32 0.24 8.66 9.86
N PRO A 33 1.24 9.11 10.65
CA PRO A 33 1.83 8.39 11.79
C PRO A 33 0.88 8.23 12.97
N PHE A 34 0.90 7.07 13.62
CA PHE A 34 0.14 6.77 14.84
C PHE A 34 1.05 6.45 16.02
N ASP A 35 0.55 6.65 17.23
CA ASP A 35 1.21 6.12 18.44
C ASP A 35 1.06 4.59 18.51
N LEU A 36 2.06 3.92 19.11
CA LEU A 36 2.09 2.47 19.28
C LEU A 36 1.19 1.95 20.42
N SER A 37 0.21 2.75 20.88
CA SER A 37 -0.66 2.41 22.01
C SER A 37 -1.76 1.39 21.67
N ARG A 38 -1.99 1.11 20.38
CA ARG A 38 -3.00 0.18 19.87
C ARG A 38 -2.36 -0.96 19.10
N THR A 39 -3.01 -2.12 19.06
CA THR A 39 -2.64 -3.19 18.13
C THR A 39 -2.88 -2.75 16.68
N LEU A 40 -2.34 -3.50 15.72
CA LEU A 40 -2.52 -3.20 14.30
C LEU A 40 -4.00 -3.32 13.90
N GLU A 41 -4.69 -4.35 14.37
CA GLU A 41 -6.12 -4.58 14.16
C GLU A 41 -6.96 -3.43 14.72
N GLU A 42 -6.70 -3.01 15.97
CA GLU A 42 -7.40 -1.90 16.62
C GLU A 42 -7.21 -0.59 15.86
N GLN A 43 -5.98 -0.33 15.39
CA GLN A 43 -5.67 0.89 14.66
C GLN A 43 -6.30 0.88 13.26
N LEU A 44 -6.30 -0.25 12.56
CA LEU A 44 -6.98 -0.40 11.27
C LEU A 44 -8.49 -0.20 11.44
N PHE A 45 -9.11 -0.88 12.41
CA PHE A 45 -10.53 -0.70 12.71
C PHE A 45 -10.88 0.78 12.96
N HIS A 46 -10.07 1.48 13.74
CA HIS A 46 -10.24 2.91 13.99
C HIS A 46 -10.06 3.77 12.72
N SER A 47 -9.13 3.40 11.83
CA SER A 47 -8.77 4.21 10.65
C SER A 47 -9.74 4.01 9.48
N ILE A 48 -10.26 2.80 9.29
CA ILE A 48 -11.08 2.45 8.13
C ILE A 48 -12.55 2.17 8.48
N GLY A 49 -12.89 2.13 9.78
CA GLY A 49 -14.26 1.97 10.28
C GLY A 49 -14.89 0.59 10.03
N ASN A 50 -14.13 -0.38 9.55
CA ASN A 50 -14.59 -1.75 9.29
C ASN A 50 -13.77 -2.74 10.11
N GLU A 51 -14.41 -3.84 10.51
CA GLU A 51 -13.73 -4.96 11.14
C GLU A 51 -12.75 -5.60 10.14
N VAL A 52 -11.47 -5.58 10.49
CA VAL A 52 -10.39 -6.20 9.73
C VAL A 52 -9.90 -7.41 10.48
N ILE A 53 -9.79 -8.54 9.79
CA ILE A 53 -9.11 -9.71 10.34
C ILE A 53 -7.76 -9.81 9.65
N ILE A 54 -6.70 -9.58 10.41
CA ILE A 54 -5.34 -9.76 9.95
C ILE A 54 -4.99 -11.23 10.05
N GLY A 55 -4.43 -11.77 8.98
CA GLY A 55 -3.79 -13.07 9.01
C GLY A 55 -2.30 -12.93 8.68
N GLY A 56 -1.57 -14.03 8.81
CA GLY A 56 -0.24 -14.22 8.20
C GLY A 56 0.69 -13.04 8.41
N GLN A 57 1.28 -12.92 9.60
CA GLN A 57 2.26 -11.88 9.89
C GLN A 57 3.67 -12.44 9.77
N SER A 58 4.53 -11.71 9.06
CA SER A 58 5.96 -12.03 9.01
C SER A 58 6.81 -10.77 9.14
N CYS A 59 7.87 -10.86 9.94
CA CYS A 59 8.89 -9.81 9.98
C CYS A 59 9.67 -9.82 8.68
N VAL A 60 9.83 -8.65 8.07
CA VAL A 60 10.59 -8.45 6.84
C VAL A 60 11.56 -7.28 7.03
N THR A 61 12.58 -7.23 6.19
CA THR A 61 13.52 -6.11 6.09
C THR A 61 12.95 -4.98 5.22
N ALA A 62 13.52 -3.78 5.35
CA ALA A 62 13.16 -2.65 4.51
C ALA A 62 13.40 -2.94 3.02
N SER A 63 14.49 -3.66 2.70
CA SER A 63 14.80 -4.04 1.33
C SER A 63 13.78 -5.01 0.74
N GLU A 64 13.30 -5.98 1.52
CA GLU A 64 12.27 -6.92 1.08
C GLU A 64 10.95 -6.21 0.81
N ALA A 65 10.48 -5.39 1.76
CA ALA A 65 9.26 -4.60 1.59
C ALA A 65 9.35 -3.64 0.39
N ARG A 66 10.49 -2.96 0.21
CA ARG A 66 10.73 -2.06 -0.93
C ARG A 66 10.66 -2.81 -2.26
N SER A 67 11.31 -3.98 -2.33
CA SER A 67 11.30 -4.82 -3.55
C SER A 67 9.88 -5.24 -3.89
N GLU A 68 9.15 -5.76 -2.91
CA GLU A 68 7.78 -6.22 -3.09
C GLU A 68 6.86 -5.09 -3.57
N ILE A 69 6.84 -3.94 -2.88
CA ILE A 69 6.00 -2.80 -3.27
C ILE A 69 6.34 -2.33 -4.69
N THR A 70 7.63 -2.26 -5.02
CA THR A 70 8.09 -1.82 -6.34
C THR A 70 7.71 -2.83 -7.43
N GLU A 71 7.84 -4.13 -7.16
CA GLU A 71 7.44 -5.19 -8.08
C GLU A 71 5.94 -5.18 -8.34
N GLN A 72 5.12 -5.07 -7.30
CA GLN A 72 3.66 -5.04 -7.44
C GLN A 72 3.19 -3.80 -8.20
N LEU A 73 3.69 -2.61 -7.86
CA LEU A 73 3.29 -1.36 -8.54
C LEU A 73 3.86 -1.23 -9.96
N LEU A 74 4.85 -2.04 -10.33
CA LEU A 74 5.36 -2.14 -11.70
C LEU A 74 4.92 -3.42 -12.40
N HIS A 75 3.92 -4.12 -11.85
CA HIS A 75 3.32 -5.29 -12.49
C HIS A 75 2.70 -4.88 -13.83
N VAL A 76 3.20 -5.48 -14.91
CA VAL A 76 2.81 -5.12 -16.28
C VAL A 76 1.42 -5.60 -16.67
N GLY A 77 0.91 -6.63 -15.99
CA GLY A 77 -0.31 -7.33 -16.40
C GLY A 77 -0.15 -8.11 -17.70
N ASP A 78 -1.21 -8.17 -18.50
CA ASP A 78 -1.24 -8.80 -19.82
C ASP A 78 -2.17 -8.05 -20.80
N GLY A 79 -2.54 -8.68 -21.92
CA GLY A 79 -3.41 -8.06 -22.92
C GLY A 79 -4.86 -7.79 -22.45
N GLY A 80 -5.25 -8.29 -21.27
CA GLY A 80 -6.58 -8.14 -20.68
C GLY A 80 -6.66 -7.24 -19.44
N TYR A 81 -5.53 -6.95 -18.78
CA TYR A 81 -5.45 -6.07 -17.61
C TYR A 81 -4.04 -5.47 -17.44
N GLY A 82 -3.92 -4.33 -16.76
CA GLY A 82 -2.65 -3.73 -16.40
C GLY A 82 -2.55 -2.25 -16.74
N PRO A 83 -1.54 -1.54 -16.19
CA PRO A 83 -1.39 -0.10 -16.36
C PRO A 83 -1.06 0.27 -17.82
N LEU A 84 -1.71 1.33 -18.33
CA LEU A 84 -1.44 1.86 -19.67
C LEU A 84 -0.09 2.57 -19.73
N ASP A 85 0.69 2.31 -20.79
CA ASP A 85 1.97 2.96 -21.07
C ASP A 85 2.98 2.94 -19.90
N LEU A 86 2.99 1.85 -19.12
CA LEU A 86 3.82 1.73 -17.91
C LEU A 86 5.30 2.05 -18.16
N THR A 87 5.85 1.63 -19.29
CA THR A 87 7.25 1.93 -19.66
C THR A 87 7.53 3.44 -19.72
N ALA A 88 6.59 4.23 -20.26
CA ALA A 88 6.75 5.68 -20.36
C ALA A 88 6.61 6.38 -19.00
N LYS A 89 5.79 5.82 -18.09
CA LYS A 89 5.49 6.37 -16.76
C LYS A 89 6.46 5.88 -15.66
N ARG A 90 7.27 4.85 -15.95
CA ARG A 90 8.11 4.13 -14.97
C ARG A 90 8.97 5.04 -14.11
N LEU A 91 9.65 6.03 -14.71
CA LEU A 91 10.55 6.92 -13.97
C LEU A 91 9.80 7.78 -12.96
N GLU A 92 8.62 8.28 -13.34
CA GLU A 92 7.77 9.08 -12.46
C GLU A 92 7.22 8.23 -11.32
N ILE A 93 6.76 7.01 -11.62
CA ILE A 93 6.32 6.04 -10.61
C ILE A 93 7.43 5.77 -9.60
N LEU A 94 8.65 5.46 -10.05
CA LEU A 94 9.79 5.23 -9.14
C LEU A 94 10.09 6.45 -8.27
N THR A 95 9.98 7.66 -8.81
CA THR A 95 10.19 8.89 -8.03
C THR A 95 9.12 9.06 -6.93
N LEU A 96 7.86 8.76 -7.25
CA LEU A 96 6.77 8.80 -6.27
C LEU A 96 6.90 7.72 -5.21
N LEU A 97 7.41 6.53 -5.57
CA LEU A 97 7.72 5.48 -4.60
C LEU A 97 8.79 5.91 -3.60
N GLU A 98 9.85 6.58 -4.07
CA GLU A 98 10.89 7.11 -3.18
C GLU A 98 10.32 8.14 -2.17
N ALA A 99 9.42 9.02 -2.63
CA ALA A 99 8.72 9.95 -1.76
C ALA A 99 7.83 9.21 -0.74
N LEU A 100 7.11 8.18 -1.19
CA LEU A 100 6.26 7.34 -0.35
C LEU A 100 7.07 6.59 0.73
N PHE A 101 8.19 5.96 0.35
CA PHE A 101 9.08 5.25 1.27
C PHE A 101 9.69 6.17 2.32
N THR A 102 10.03 7.40 1.90
CA THR A 102 10.50 8.45 2.82
C THR A 102 9.39 8.85 3.81
N TYR A 103 8.16 9.04 3.32
CA TYR A 103 7.02 9.44 4.15
C TYR A 103 6.69 8.40 5.23
N VAL A 104 6.67 7.12 4.88
CA VAL A 104 6.40 6.03 5.83
C VAL A 104 7.62 5.59 6.64
N GLN A 105 8.75 6.30 6.48
CA GLN A 105 10.02 6.02 7.15
C GLN A 105 10.53 4.58 6.97
N LEU A 106 10.33 4.00 5.78
CA LEU A 106 10.64 2.60 5.51
C LEU A 106 12.10 2.24 5.83
N ASP A 107 13.04 3.05 5.35
CA ASP A 107 14.48 2.82 5.53
C ASP A 107 14.98 3.09 6.96
N GLN A 108 14.19 3.77 7.79
CA GLN A 108 14.50 4.07 9.21
C GLN A 108 13.67 3.24 10.19
N ALA A 109 12.89 2.29 9.68
CA ALA A 109 12.01 1.47 10.49
C ALA A 109 12.81 0.57 11.44
N SER A 110 12.40 0.56 12.70
CA SER A 110 12.89 -0.39 13.70
C SER A 110 12.26 -1.78 13.56
N ALA A 111 11.08 -1.86 12.97
CA ALA A 111 10.40 -3.12 12.66
C ALA A 111 9.48 -2.93 11.45
N ILE A 112 9.43 -3.94 10.58
CA ILE A 112 8.49 -4.01 9.47
C ILE A 112 7.84 -5.38 9.50
N THR A 113 6.51 -5.40 9.44
CA THR A 113 5.73 -6.63 9.44
C THR A 113 4.83 -6.62 8.22
N SER A 114 5.02 -7.60 7.32
CA SER A 114 4.05 -7.86 6.27
C SER A 114 2.85 -8.57 6.85
N PHE A 115 1.66 -8.31 6.31
CA PHE A 115 0.43 -8.98 6.72
C PHE A 115 -0.55 -9.10 5.55
N TRP A 116 -1.56 -9.97 5.66
CA TRP A 116 -2.68 -10.01 4.72
C TRP A 116 -4.02 -9.82 5.42
N LEU A 117 -5.06 -9.48 4.66
CA LEU A 117 -6.41 -9.36 5.19
C LEU A 117 -7.22 -10.63 4.89
N THR A 118 -7.55 -11.39 5.93
CA THR A 118 -8.45 -12.54 5.82
C THR A 118 -9.91 -12.10 5.62
N LYS A 119 -10.27 -10.91 6.12
CA LYS A 119 -11.59 -10.28 5.95
C LYS A 119 -11.41 -8.76 5.86
N GLY A 120 -12.21 -8.13 5.00
CA GLY A 120 -12.18 -6.68 4.79
C GLY A 120 -11.33 -6.21 3.61
N HIS A 121 -10.85 -7.14 2.77
CA HIS A 121 -10.13 -6.79 1.54
C HIS A 121 -11.07 -6.01 0.59
N PRO A 122 -10.64 -4.83 0.07
CA PRO A 122 -11.54 -3.93 -0.65
C PRO A 122 -11.86 -4.35 -2.09
N ALA A 123 -11.15 -5.33 -2.65
CA ALA A 123 -11.22 -5.68 -4.06
C ALA A 123 -11.24 -7.20 -4.30
N TYR A 124 -11.97 -7.65 -5.33
CA TYR A 124 -11.96 -9.00 -5.91
C TYR A 124 -12.49 -8.98 -7.36
N PRO A 125 -11.82 -9.61 -8.36
CA PRO A 125 -10.52 -10.30 -8.26
C PRO A 125 -9.37 -9.32 -8.02
N VAL A 126 -8.37 -9.76 -7.25
CA VAL A 126 -7.16 -8.98 -6.96
C VAL A 126 -6.05 -9.53 -7.83
N PHE A 127 -5.38 -8.67 -8.61
CA PHE A 127 -4.22 -9.10 -9.40
C PHE A 127 -2.95 -9.12 -8.57
N TRP A 128 -2.81 -8.14 -7.68
CA TRP A 128 -1.79 -8.10 -6.63
C TRP A 128 -2.26 -7.27 -5.45
N ASP A 129 -1.69 -7.55 -4.28
CA ASP A 129 -1.81 -6.75 -3.06
C ASP A 129 -0.49 -6.76 -2.28
N PHE A 130 -0.35 -5.79 -1.39
CA PHE A 130 0.67 -5.77 -0.35
C PHE A 130 0.13 -5.02 0.87
N SER A 131 0.62 -5.36 2.06
CA SER A 131 0.30 -4.64 3.28
C SER A 131 1.43 -4.75 4.30
N PHE A 132 1.87 -3.61 4.82
CA PHE A 132 2.98 -3.51 5.78
C PHE A 132 2.63 -2.63 6.97
N ASP A 133 2.93 -3.12 8.16
CA ASP A 133 3.03 -2.33 9.40
C ASP A 133 4.48 -1.91 9.59
N ILE A 134 4.75 -0.62 9.50
CA ILE A 134 6.08 -0.02 9.54
C ILE A 134 6.19 0.77 10.83
N GLN A 135 7.12 0.39 11.71
CA GLN A 135 7.29 1.02 13.02
C GLN A 135 8.67 1.65 13.15
N GLY A 136 8.72 2.93 13.50
CA GLY A 136 9.96 3.71 13.65
C GLY A 136 9.75 4.89 14.58
N HIS A 137 10.78 5.24 15.37
CA HIS A 137 10.75 6.40 16.28
C HIS A 137 9.52 6.46 17.22
N GLY A 138 9.03 5.31 17.68
CA GLY A 138 7.85 5.23 18.55
C GLY A 138 6.52 5.50 17.84
N LYS A 139 6.52 5.51 16.51
CA LYS A 139 5.35 5.70 15.65
C LYS A 139 5.13 4.48 14.74
N ARG A 140 3.91 4.36 14.25
CA ARG A 140 3.47 3.38 13.25
C ARG A 140 2.95 4.08 12.00
N TRP A 141 3.32 3.54 10.85
CA TRP A 141 2.71 3.78 9.55
C TRP A 141 2.19 2.45 9.02
N ILE A 142 1.05 2.49 8.34
CA ILE A 142 0.48 1.32 7.67
C ILE A 142 0.43 1.65 6.20
N LEU A 143 1.11 0.87 5.38
CA LEU A 143 1.15 1.04 3.92
C LEU A 143 0.46 -0.16 3.28
N MET A 144 -0.55 0.12 2.47
CA MET A 144 -1.34 -0.90 1.79
C MET A 144 -1.52 -0.53 0.33
N GLY A 145 -1.57 -1.54 -0.53
CA GLY A 145 -1.95 -1.36 -1.92
C GLY A 145 -2.54 -2.62 -2.51
N SER A 146 -3.35 -2.46 -3.53
CA SER A 146 -3.92 -3.56 -4.29
C SER A 146 -4.28 -3.11 -5.70
N SER A 147 -4.33 -4.05 -6.65
CA SER A 147 -4.99 -3.82 -7.94
C SER A 147 -6.10 -4.82 -8.21
N SER A 148 -7.09 -4.39 -8.98
CA SER A 148 -8.24 -5.18 -9.39
C SER A 148 -8.78 -4.77 -10.74
N ASP A 149 -9.69 -5.58 -11.28
CA ASP A 149 -10.54 -5.21 -12.43
C ASP A 149 -11.37 -3.95 -12.12
#